data_AF-A0A6M6DYY8-F1
#
_entry.id   AF-A0A6M6DYY8-F1
#
_cell.length_a   1.000
_cell.length_b   1.000
_cell.length_c   1.000
_cell.angle_alpha   90.00
_cell.angle_beta   90.00
_cell.angle_gamma   90.00
#
_symmetry.space_group_name_H-M   'P 1'
#
loop_
_entity.id
_entity.type
_entity.pdbx_description
1 polymer ?
#
loop_
_entity_poly.entity_id
_entity_poly.type
_entity_poly.pdbx_seq_one_letter_code
_entity_poly.pdbx_strand_id
1 'polypeptide(L)'
;MIVTGFKPNEEKTYKIVRDYYTYFHKREGVLFVLANEDALQTFSRFLPRDQMNSNYEWKKVNSGDVHYVTAGIESGSESKLIVETGFIKIKKRFSQKETTYTYRRFRFILKK
;
A
#
# COMPACT_ATOMS: atom_id res chain seq x y z
N MET A 1 4.16 -0.24 18.70
CA MET A 1 5.22 0.05 17.71
C MET A 1 5.05 1.50 17.31
N ILE A 2 6.12 2.28 17.22
CA ILE A 2 6.01 3.69 16.80
C ILE A 2 6.87 3.85 15.55
N VAL A 3 6.25 4.33 14.48
CA VAL A 3 6.95 4.75 13.27
C VAL A 3 7.45 6.16 13.50
N THR A 4 8.76 6.37 13.44
CA THR A 4 9.41 7.65 13.74
C THR A 4 9.93 8.37 12.51
N GLY A 5 9.90 7.72 11.35
CA GLY A 5 10.22 8.33 10.07
C GLY A 5 9.96 7.38 8.90
N PHE A 6 9.65 7.95 7.74
CA PHE A 6 9.53 7.24 6.47
C PHE A 6 10.34 7.98 5.42
N LYS A 7 11.10 7.24 4.61
CA LYS A 7 11.83 7.77 3.46
C LYS A 7 11.53 6.90 2.24
N PRO A 8 10.69 7.35 1.29
CA PRO A 8 10.51 6.65 0.03
C PRO A 8 11.82 6.69 -0.76
N ASN A 9 12.14 5.62 -1.47
CA ASN A 9 13.29 5.55 -2.38
C ASN A 9 12.88 5.23 -3.82
N GLU A 10 11.76 4.56 -4.01
CA GLU A 10 11.20 4.22 -5.31
C GLU A 10 9.68 4.38 -5.26
N GLU A 11 9.12 4.95 -6.32
CA GLU A 11 7.69 5.13 -6.50
C GLU A 11 7.30 4.62 -7.89
N LYS A 12 6.24 3.82 -7.95
CA LYS A 12 5.65 3.33 -9.20
C LYS A 12 4.17 3.67 -9.22
N THR A 13 3.72 4.28 -10.30
CA THR A 13 2.31 4.64 -10.49
C THR A 13 1.65 3.70 -11.51
N TYR A 14 0.43 3.27 -11.20
CA TYR A 14 -0.40 2.44 -12.06
C TYR A 14 -1.77 3.10 -12.21
N LYS A 15 -2.33 3.06 -13.42
CA LYS A 15 -3.68 3.54 -13.66
C LYS A 15 -4.71 2.52 -13.18
N ILE A 16 -5.71 2.96 -12.43
CA ILE A 16 -6.86 2.09 -12.10
C ILE A 16 -7.83 2.16 -13.28
N VAL A 17 -8.03 1.01 -13.93
CA VAL A 17 -8.90 0.91 -15.12
C VAL A 17 -10.31 0.50 -14.72
N ARG A 18 -10.42 -0.40 -13.73
CA ARG A 18 -11.70 -0.89 -13.19
C ARG A 18 -11.55 -1.25 -11.72
N ASP A 19 -12.64 -1.18 -11.00
CA ASP A 19 -12.76 -1.61 -9.61
C ASP A 19 -14.05 -2.40 -9.40
N TYR A 20 -13.96 -3.46 -8.61
CA TYR A 20 -15.08 -4.35 -8.32
C TYR A 20 -15.19 -4.58 -6.82
N TYR A 21 -16.34 -4.28 -6.24
CA TYR A 21 -16.67 -4.75 -4.89
C TYR A 21 -16.86 -6.26 -4.93
N THR A 22 -16.07 -7.00 -4.14
CA THR A 22 -16.07 -8.46 -4.19
C THR A 22 -15.69 -9.08 -2.84
N TYR A 23 -15.96 -10.38 -2.72
CA TYR A 23 -15.55 -11.21 -1.59
C TYR A 23 -14.43 -12.16 -2.03
N PHE A 24 -13.24 -11.99 -1.45
CA PHE A 24 -12.03 -12.73 -1.82
C PHE A 24 -11.31 -13.26 -0.57
N HIS A 25 -10.93 -14.54 -0.57
CA HIS A 25 -10.29 -15.23 0.57
C HIS A 25 -10.95 -14.95 1.94
N LYS A 26 -12.28 -15.08 1.99
CA LYS A 26 -13.10 -14.84 3.19
C LYS A 26 -13.09 -13.38 3.69
N ARG A 27 -12.83 -12.41 2.81
CA ARG A 27 -12.83 -10.98 3.13
C ARG A 27 -13.57 -10.18 2.06
N GLU A 28 -14.40 -9.23 2.50
CA GLU A 28 -14.95 -8.20 1.61
C GLU A 28 -13.86 -7.17 1.28
N GLY A 29 -13.93 -6.60 0.09
CA GLY A 29 -13.04 -5.53 -0.34
C GLY A 29 -13.27 -5.12 -1.79
N VAL A 30 -12.29 -4.43 -2.35
CA VAL A 30 -12.30 -3.98 -3.75
C VAL A 30 -11.17 -4.64 -4.51
N LEU A 31 -11.49 -5.25 -5.64
CA LEU A 31 -10.51 -5.74 -6.61
C LEU A 31 -10.28 -4.67 -7.67
N PHE A 32 -9.06 -4.13 -7.70
CA PHE A 32 -8.64 -3.15 -8.69
C PHE A 32 -7.95 -3.84 -9.87
N VAL A 33 -8.34 -3.47 -11.09
CA VAL A 33 -7.62 -3.81 -12.31
C VAL A 33 -6.74 -2.61 -12.67
N LEU A 34 -5.44 -2.88 -12.76
CA LEU A 34 -4.38 -1.88 -12.90
C LEU A 34 -3.71 -2.03 -14.25
N ALA A 35 -3.38 -0.91 -14.88
CA ALA A 35 -2.55 -0.88 -16.09
C ALA A 35 -1.22 -0.18 -15.80
N ASN A 36 -0.14 -0.78 -16.28
CA ASN A 36 1.16 -0.11 -16.37
C ASN A 36 1.23 0.63 -17.71
N GLU A 37 1.47 1.94 -17.68
CA GLU A 37 1.53 2.77 -18.89
C GLU A 37 2.68 2.34 -19.82
N ASP A 38 3.78 1.82 -19.27
CA ASP A 38 4.96 1.45 -20.05
C ASP A 38 4.88 0.06 -20.70
N ALA A 39 4.08 -0.87 -20.14
CA ALA A 39 4.21 -2.30 -20.45
C ALA A 39 3.00 -2.93 -21.16
N LEU A 40 1.90 -2.19 -21.38
CA LEU A 40 0.62 -2.73 -21.89
C LEU A 40 0.10 -3.95 -21.09
N GLN A 41 0.60 -4.15 -19.87
CA GLN A 41 0.23 -5.27 -19.01
C GLN A 41 -0.80 -4.80 -17.98
N THR A 42 -1.88 -5.59 -17.88
CA THR A 42 -2.87 -5.44 -16.82
C THR A 42 -2.67 -6.47 -15.73
N PHE A 43 -2.83 -6.07 -14.47
CA PHE A 43 -2.81 -6.97 -13.32
C PHE A 43 -3.84 -6.54 -12.28
N SER A 44 -4.19 -7.45 -11.38
CA SER A 44 -5.23 -7.21 -10.38
C SER A 44 -4.64 -7.09 -8.97
N ARG A 45 -5.23 -6.20 -8.15
CA ARG A 45 -4.86 -6.01 -6.75
C ARG A 45 -6.11 -5.92 -5.87
N PHE A 46 -6.22 -6.80 -4.89
CA PHE A 46 -7.30 -6.77 -3.91
C PHE A 46 -6.94 -5.89 -2.72
N LEU A 47 -7.84 -4.97 -2.35
CA LEU A 47 -7.78 -4.18 -1.13
C LEU A 47 -8.92 -4.60 -0.19
N PRO A 48 -8.61 -5.27 0.93
CA PRO A 48 -9.60 -5.62 1.95
C PRO A 48 -10.28 -4.40 2.56
N ARG A 49 -11.56 -4.55 2.92
CA ARG A 49 -12.40 -3.49 3.50
C ARG A 49 -11.81 -2.90 4.80
N ASP A 50 -11.15 -3.70 5.63
CA ASP A 50 -10.48 -3.24 6.85
C ASP A 50 -9.33 -2.24 6.58
N GLN A 51 -8.81 -2.23 5.34
CA GLN A 51 -7.72 -1.35 4.90
C GLN A 51 -8.21 -0.20 4.02
N MET A 52 -9.52 -0.10 3.77
CA MET A 52 -10.13 0.99 2.99
C MET A 52 -10.31 2.25 3.84
N ASN A 53 -9.20 2.74 4.43
CA ASN A 53 -9.16 3.95 5.20
C ASN A 53 -7.85 4.71 4.91
N SER A 54 -7.74 5.93 5.44
CA SER A 54 -6.56 6.79 5.27
C SER A 54 -5.56 6.69 6.43
N ASN A 55 -5.71 5.72 7.34
CA ASN A 55 -4.85 5.61 8.52
C ASN A 55 -3.54 4.86 8.25
N TYR A 56 -3.43 4.16 7.12
CA TYR A 56 -2.22 3.46 6.69
C TYR A 56 -1.58 2.61 7.79
N GLU A 57 -2.34 1.66 8.34
CA GLU A 57 -1.82 0.76 9.37
C GLU A 57 -0.72 -0.15 8.83
N TRP A 58 0.42 -0.15 9.51
CA TRP A 58 1.58 -0.95 9.14
C TRP A 58 1.45 -2.39 9.66
N LYS A 59 1.46 -3.35 8.74
CA LYS A 59 1.44 -4.78 9.03
C LYS A 59 2.83 -5.36 8.73
N LYS A 60 3.41 -6.06 9.70
CA LYS A 60 4.66 -6.80 9.49
C LYS A 60 4.39 -7.99 8.57
N VAL A 61 5.27 -8.24 7.61
CA VAL A 61 5.17 -9.37 6.67
C VAL A 61 6.50 -10.11 6.59
N ASN A 62 6.44 -11.38 6.20
CA ASN A 62 7.61 -12.22 5.96
C ASN A 62 7.75 -12.44 4.45
N SER A 63 7.88 -11.35 3.67
CA SER A 63 7.85 -11.41 2.20
C SER A 63 9.14 -10.88 1.60
N GLY A 64 10.09 -11.77 1.34
CA GLY A 64 11.39 -11.45 0.73
C GLY A 64 12.06 -10.28 1.45
N ASP A 65 12.43 -9.27 0.67
CA ASP A 65 13.11 -8.06 1.15
C ASP A 65 12.16 -7.00 1.73
N VAL A 66 10.86 -7.25 1.87
CA VAL A 66 9.90 -6.30 2.45
C VAL A 66 9.51 -6.76 3.85
N HIS A 67 9.75 -5.91 4.85
CA HIS A 67 9.43 -6.22 6.25
C HIS A 67 8.04 -5.71 6.67
N TYR A 68 7.60 -4.59 6.08
CA TYR A 68 6.34 -3.94 6.45
C TYR A 68 5.53 -3.55 5.22
N VAL A 69 4.21 -3.74 5.30
CA VAL A 69 3.27 -3.27 4.28
C VAL A 69 2.20 -2.41 4.89
N THR A 70 1.73 -1.45 4.11
CA THR A 70 0.50 -0.72 4.42
C THR A 70 -0.28 -0.42 3.15
N ALA A 71 -1.59 -0.27 3.29
CA ALA A 71 -2.47 0.09 2.21
C ALA A 71 -3.55 1.05 2.73
N GLY A 72 -4.04 1.92 1.85
CA GLY A 72 -5.10 2.86 2.17
C GLY A 72 -5.65 3.55 0.93
N ILE A 73 -6.84 4.14 1.10
CA ILE A 73 -7.54 4.91 0.07
C ILE A 73 -7.43 6.41 0.38
N GLU A 74 -7.16 7.19 -0.67
CA GLU A 74 -7.21 8.65 -0.69
C GLU A 74 -8.12 9.11 -1.84
N SER A 75 -8.67 10.32 -1.76
CA SER A 75 -9.39 10.94 -2.88
C SER A 75 -8.44 11.80 -3.71
N GLY A 76 -8.61 11.80 -5.04
CA GLY A 76 -7.81 12.65 -5.93
C GLY A 76 -8.54 12.99 -7.23
N SER A 77 -7.84 13.63 -8.16
CA SER A 77 -8.36 14.01 -9.48
C SER A 77 -8.48 12.83 -10.44
N GLU A 78 -7.64 11.81 -10.27
CA GLU A 78 -7.56 10.65 -11.15
C GLU A 78 -7.42 9.36 -10.34
N SER A 79 -8.05 8.29 -10.84
CA SER A 79 -7.98 6.97 -10.21
C SER A 79 -6.66 6.28 -10.55
N LYS A 80 -5.79 6.12 -9.55
CA LYS A 80 -4.47 5.50 -9.69
C LYS A 80 -4.04 4.77 -8.42
N LEU A 81 -3.16 3.78 -8.58
CA LEU A 81 -2.42 3.18 -7.49
C LEU A 81 -1.00 3.71 -7.52
N ILE A 82 -0.54 4.26 -6.40
CA ILE A 82 0.87 4.57 -6.17
C ILE A 82 1.44 3.49 -5.25
N VAL A 83 2.52 2.84 -5.70
CA VAL A 83 3.28 1.87 -4.92
C VAL A 83 4.61 2.51 -4.53
N GLU A 84 4.76 2.80 -3.25
CA GLU A 84 5.99 3.35 -2.68
C GLU A 84 6.76 2.22 -2.00
N THR A 85 8.06 2.13 -2.27
CA THR A 85 8.98 1.33 -1.46
C THR A 85 10.02 2.24 -0.84
N GLY A 86 10.63 1.78 0.24
CA GLY A 86 11.64 2.56 0.94
C GLY A 86 11.96 2.01 2.31
N PHE A 87 12.40 2.91 3.18
CA PHE A 87 12.81 2.56 4.53
C PHE A 87 11.93 3.26 5.57
N ILE A 88 11.51 2.48 6.56
CA ILE A 88 10.75 2.92 7.71
C ILE A 88 11.59 2.75 8.97
N LYS A 89 11.62 3.78 9.81
CA LYS A 89 12.26 3.71 11.13
C LYS A 89 11.23 3.33 12.17
N ILE A 90 11.52 2.28 12.91
CA ILE A 90 10.62 1.74 13.93
C ILE A 90 11.32 1.76 15.28
N LYS A 91 10.60 2.33 16.25
CA LYS A 91 10.99 2.34 17.66
C LYS A 91 10.06 1.43 18.47
N LYS A 92 10.65 0.59 19.33
CA LYS A 92 9.86 -0.17 20.32
C LYS A 92 9.40 0.80 21.42
N ARG A 93 8.18 0.62 21.93
CA ARG A 93 7.51 1.55 22.86
C ARG A 93 8.32 1.86 24.12
N PHE A 94 9.16 0.93 24.56
CA PHE A 94 10.00 1.03 25.76
C PHE A 94 11.50 1.02 25.47
N SER A 95 11.92 1.22 24.21
CA SER A 95 13.34 1.25 23.85
C SER A 95 13.69 2.56 23.19
N GLN A 96 14.88 3.09 23.49
CA GLN A 96 15.45 4.20 22.73
C GLN A 96 16.05 3.77 21.39
N LYS A 97 16.25 2.46 21.18
CA LYS A 97 16.82 1.92 19.96
C LYS A 97 15.80 1.98 18.81
N GLU A 98 16.17 2.68 17.76
CA GLU A 98 15.47 2.63 16.48
C GLU A 98 16.06 1.53 15.60
N THR A 99 15.24 0.95 14.76
CA THR A 99 15.67 -0.01 13.74
C THR A 99 15.01 0.34 12.42
N THR A 100 15.83 0.36 11.37
CA THR A 100 15.38 0.62 10.01
C THR A 100 14.94 -0.68 9.37
N TYR A 101 13.76 -0.65 8.75
CA TYR A 101 13.20 -1.77 7.99
C TYR A 101 12.81 -1.29 6.60
N THR A 102 12.76 -2.21 5.65
CA THR A 102 12.18 -1.93 4.33
C THR A 102 10.66 -1.98 4.39
N TYR A 103 10.00 -1.19 3.55
CA TYR A 103 8.54 -1.18 3.47
C TYR A 103 8.03 -1.19 2.03
N ARG A 104 6.74 -1.53 1.89
CA ARG A 104 5.93 -1.28 0.69
C ARG A 104 4.58 -0.68 1.06
N ARG A 105 4.24 0.48 0.50
CA ARG A 105 2.99 1.20 0.74
C ARG A 105 2.17 1.27 -0.54
N PHE A 106 0.89 0.92 -0.43
CA PHE A 106 -0.08 0.98 -1.52
C PHE A 106 -1.05 2.14 -1.26
N ARG A 107 -1.03 3.15 -2.12
CA ARG A 107 -1.94 4.31 -2.02
C ARG A 107 -2.91 4.27 -3.19
N PHE A 108 -4.14 3.88 -2.90
CA PHE A 108 -5.22 3.87 -3.88
C PHE A 108 -5.86 5.25 -3.91
N ILE A 109 -5.53 6.03 -4.92
CA ILE A 109 -6.15 7.33 -5.16
C ILE A 109 -7.39 7.07 -6.02
N LEU A 110 -8.58 7.44 -5.54
CA LEU A 110 -9.83 7.28 -6.28
C LEU A 110 -10.38 8.65 -6.68
N LYS A 111 -10.80 8.76 -7.93
CA LYS A 111 -11.53 9.94 -8.42
C LYS A 111 -12.90 10.01 -7.73
N LYS A 112 -13.24 11.18 -7.20
CA LYS A 112 -14.58 11.48 -6.69
C LYS A 112 -15.57 11.74 -7.82
#